data_AF-F0M3X8-F1
#
_entry.id   AF-F0M3X8-F1
#
_cell.length_a   1.000
_cell.length_b   1.000
_cell.length_c   1.000
_cell.angle_alpha   90.00
_cell.angle_beta   90.00
_cell.angle_gamma   90.00
#
_symmetry.space_group_name_H-M   'P 1'
#
loop_
_entity.id
_entity.type
_entity.pdbx_description
1 polymer ?
#
loop_
_entity_poly.entity_id
_entity_poly.type
_entity_poly.pdbx_seq_one_letter_code
_entity_poly.pdbx_strand_id
1 'polypeptide(L)'
;MHITAKDLAALIPPGFTLGVATAAFQIEGALEEDGRGPAGWDVFSAKDGAIVENHSPVTACDHYHRMPQDVALMKQLGVDSYRFSFAWPRIQPTGSGPANRAGLDFYDRLLDELLANGISPMATIYHWDTPLALDEAGGWMNRDTAYRLGEYAAILAEAFGDRVARWCTINEPATVSTNGYSLGLHSPGKELLLGAFPTVHHQLLGHGLAVQALRAAKVPGEIGMTNVYSPMVPNSINPLDRISAGLMDLAQNRLYADPVLTGKYPDLIRAAKFFSSFESPEEDMDIISQPLDFYGLNYYMPTKVAVGPGGGAVPASMAEAMGSDLSAAGNGGTPFHVETWPEADITAYGWPVKPEYMAVALKEMGERYPNLPPVILTEGGASFEDIIVRDKSTNTKFIPDERRLKYLSDHLEAALRATAPGGEAESVDLRGYYVWSLLDNFEWSAGYNQPFGLLHVDFETLERTPKASYFWFQELIEERDLAAAATAAIAEAVAGGDVEVDVLGTDVLGTDAVGSGVVDGASDGDVPALGASA
;
A
#
# COMPACT_ATOMS: atom_id res chain seq x y z
N MET A 1 -4.81 -7.76 -24.18
CA MET A 1 -6.24 -7.61 -23.86
C MET A 1 -6.33 -7.82 -22.36
N HIS A 2 -6.80 -6.82 -21.61
CA HIS A 2 -7.02 -6.93 -20.16
C HIS A 2 -8.49 -7.32 -19.91
N ILE A 3 -8.79 -7.82 -18.72
CA ILE A 3 -10.16 -8.14 -18.29
C ILE A 3 -11.04 -6.87 -18.34
N THR A 4 -12.29 -7.01 -18.77
CA THR A 4 -13.22 -5.87 -18.80
C THR A 4 -13.55 -5.39 -17.38
N ALA A 5 -13.93 -4.13 -17.20
CA ALA A 5 -14.34 -3.60 -15.89
C ALA A 5 -15.47 -4.44 -15.27
N LYS A 6 -16.46 -4.82 -16.09
CA LYS A 6 -17.56 -5.69 -15.71
C LYS A 6 -17.13 -7.09 -15.25
N ASP A 7 -16.28 -7.76 -16.00
CA ASP A 7 -15.81 -9.10 -15.63
C ASP A 7 -14.94 -9.06 -14.37
N LEU A 8 -14.15 -8.00 -14.19
CA LEU A 8 -13.35 -7.79 -12.99
C LEU A 8 -14.24 -7.47 -11.77
N ALA A 9 -15.27 -6.65 -11.94
CA ALA A 9 -16.25 -6.35 -10.90
C ALA A 9 -16.91 -7.60 -10.34
N ALA A 10 -17.17 -8.61 -11.18
CA ALA A 10 -17.73 -9.89 -10.76
C ALA A 10 -16.79 -10.72 -9.87
N LEU A 11 -15.49 -10.42 -9.84
CA LEU A 11 -14.51 -11.06 -8.96
C LEU A 11 -14.39 -10.35 -7.61
N ILE A 12 -14.92 -9.14 -7.46
CA ILE A 12 -14.78 -8.34 -6.25
C ILE A 12 -15.71 -8.88 -5.16
N PRO A 13 -15.19 -9.29 -3.99
CA PRO A 13 -16.04 -9.81 -2.92
C PRO A 13 -16.85 -8.68 -2.26
N PRO A 14 -18.01 -9.00 -1.65
CA PRO A 14 -18.80 -8.03 -0.91
C PRO A 14 -17.98 -7.33 0.18
N GLY A 15 -18.13 -6.00 0.29
CA GLY A 15 -17.41 -5.20 1.29
C GLY A 15 -15.94 -4.88 0.93
N PHE A 16 -15.44 -5.33 -0.22
CA PHE A 16 -14.11 -4.96 -0.70
C PHE A 16 -14.05 -3.46 -1.03
N THR A 17 -13.07 -2.77 -0.44
CA THR A 17 -12.88 -1.33 -0.62
C THR A 17 -12.06 -1.04 -1.88
N LEU A 18 -12.61 -0.24 -2.80
CA LEU A 18 -11.87 0.40 -3.88
C LEU A 18 -11.62 1.87 -3.52
N GLY A 19 -10.35 2.23 -3.39
CA GLY A 19 -9.93 3.56 -2.97
C GLY A 19 -8.80 4.13 -3.81
N VAL A 20 -8.43 5.36 -3.45
CA VAL A 20 -7.28 6.09 -4.00
C VAL A 20 -6.40 6.60 -2.87
N ALA A 21 -5.09 6.70 -3.10
CA ALA A 21 -4.12 7.10 -2.10
C ALA A 21 -3.29 8.33 -2.52
N THR A 22 -2.83 9.10 -1.53
CA THR A 22 -1.90 10.23 -1.66
C THR A 22 -1.10 10.42 -0.35
N ALA A 23 -0.07 11.28 -0.38
CA ALA A 23 0.68 11.71 0.80
C ALA A 23 0.74 13.23 0.90
N ALA A 24 0.67 13.75 2.13
CA ALA A 24 0.59 15.18 2.44
C ALA A 24 1.70 15.99 1.76
N PHE A 25 2.96 15.64 1.98
CA PHE A 25 4.10 16.38 1.42
C PHE A 25 4.11 16.39 -0.12
N GLN A 26 3.54 15.35 -0.76
CA GLN A 26 3.55 15.21 -2.20
C GLN A 26 2.47 16.02 -2.91
N ILE A 27 1.36 16.36 -2.23
CA ILE A 27 0.20 17.04 -2.84
C ILE A 27 -0.17 18.38 -2.21
N GLU A 28 0.09 18.60 -0.92
CA GLU A 28 -0.48 19.74 -0.18
C GLU A 28 0.09 21.07 -0.62
N GLY A 29 1.41 21.18 -0.69
CA GLY A 29 2.09 22.47 -0.79
C GLY A 29 1.90 23.33 0.46
N ALA A 30 1.88 24.66 0.28
CA ALA A 30 1.65 25.63 1.36
C ALA A 30 2.60 25.41 2.56
N LEU A 31 3.90 25.29 2.24
CA LEU A 31 4.93 24.84 3.20
C LEU A 31 5.20 25.85 4.33
N GLU A 32 4.88 27.13 4.12
CA GLU A 32 5.10 28.24 5.08
C GLU A 32 3.79 28.83 5.64
N GLU A 33 2.64 28.22 5.34
CA GLU A 33 1.33 28.75 5.71
C GLU A 33 0.80 28.19 7.03
N ASP A 34 -0.04 28.99 7.69
CA ASP A 34 -0.81 28.60 8.87
C ASP A 34 0.01 27.95 10.00
N GLY A 35 1.28 28.36 10.13
CA GLY A 35 2.16 27.92 11.21
C GLY A 35 2.77 26.53 11.03
N ARG A 36 2.71 25.94 9.82
CA ARG A 36 3.46 24.73 9.50
C ARG A 36 4.96 24.95 9.75
N GLY A 37 5.60 24.01 10.45
CA GLY A 37 7.06 23.97 10.59
C GLY A 37 7.73 23.31 9.38
N PRO A 38 9.05 23.44 9.21
CA PRO A 38 9.77 22.68 8.19
C PRO A 38 9.87 21.20 8.58
N ALA A 39 9.83 20.29 7.60
CA ALA A 39 10.27 18.90 7.73
C ALA A 39 11.66 18.70 7.11
N GLY A 40 12.26 17.54 7.37
CA GLY A 40 13.53 17.15 6.72
C GLY A 40 13.44 17.19 5.19
N TRP A 41 12.28 16.82 4.63
CA TRP A 41 12.04 16.87 3.18
C TRP A 41 12.04 18.28 2.60
N ASP A 42 11.61 19.30 3.34
CA ASP A 42 11.72 20.71 2.91
C ASP A 42 13.21 21.07 2.70
N VAL A 43 14.06 20.71 3.66
CA VAL A 43 15.51 20.98 3.59
C VAL A 43 16.18 20.12 2.54
N PHE A 44 15.81 18.84 2.42
CA PHE A 44 16.37 17.94 1.43
C PHE A 44 16.06 18.39 0.00
N SER A 45 14.79 18.72 -0.28
CA SER A 45 14.35 19.15 -1.61
C SER A 45 14.92 20.49 -2.06
N ALA A 46 15.30 21.35 -1.12
CA ALA A 46 15.96 22.62 -1.39
C ALA A 46 17.47 22.49 -1.71
N LYS A 47 18.08 21.31 -1.57
CA LYS A 47 19.50 21.10 -1.91
C LYS A 47 19.66 20.99 -3.44
N ASP A 48 20.60 21.76 -3.99
CA ASP A 48 20.94 21.69 -5.42
C ASP A 48 21.25 20.24 -5.85
N GLY A 49 20.51 19.76 -6.85
CA GLY A 49 20.69 18.42 -7.42
C GLY A 49 20.11 17.27 -6.60
N ALA A 50 19.46 17.52 -5.46
CA ALA A 50 18.80 16.47 -4.69
C ALA A 50 17.48 16.00 -5.32
N ILE A 51 16.84 16.87 -6.10
CA ILE A 51 15.61 16.58 -6.85
C ILE A 51 15.91 16.76 -8.34
N VAL A 52 15.41 15.82 -9.17
CA VAL A 52 15.47 15.92 -10.63
C VAL A 52 14.96 17.29 -11.09
N GLU A 53 15.76 17.96 -11.92
CA GLU A 53 15.50 19.29 -12.48
C GLU A 53 15.28 20.39 -11.41
N ASN A 54 15.66 20.13 -10.16
CA ASN A 54 15.42 21.00 -8.99
C ASN A 54 13.94 21.38 -8.83
N HIS A 55 13.03 20.45 -9.15
CA HIS A 55 11.61 20.62 -8.86
C HIS A 55 11.38 20.91 -7.37
N SER A 56 10.43 21.80 -7.08
CA SER A 56 10.14 22.25 -5.72
C SER A 56 8.75 21.79 -5.26
N PRO A 57 8.61 21.24 -4.03
CA PRO A 57 7.33 20.84 -3.45
C PRO A 57 6.57 22.01 -2.82
N VAL A 58 7.06 23.25 -2.91
CA VAL A 58 6.43 24.43 -2.28
C VAL A 58 4.95 24.57 -2.66
N THR A 59 4.65 24.35 -3.94
CA THR A 59 3.29 24.34 -4.46
C THR A 59 2.71 22.93 -4.52
N ALA A 60 3.50 21.93 -4.95
CA ALA A 60 3.01 20.57 -5.20
C ALA A 60 1.75 20.59 -6.11
N CYS A 61 0.68 19.94 -5.68
CA CYS A 61 -0.62 20.00 -6.35
C CYS A 61 -1.49 21.16 -5.84
N ASP A 62 -1.05 21.92 -4.84
CA ASP A 62 -1.81 22.95 -4.13
C ASP A 62 -3.10 22.38 -3.49
N HIS A 63 -3.06 21.12 -3.06
CA HIS A 63 -4.20 20.45 -2.45
C HIS A 63 -4.64 21.14 -1.16
N TYR A 64 -3.73 21.80 -0.44
CA TYR A 64 -4.07 22.56 0.77
C TYR A 64 -5.18 23.59 0.53
N HIS A 65 -5.13 24.28 -0.61
CA HIS A 65 -6.14 25.26 -1.02
C HIS A 65 -7.26 24.66 -1.87
N ARG A 66 -6.97 23.59 -2.62
CA ARG A 66 -7.87 23.01 -3.63
C ARG A 66 -8.58 21.74 -3.18
N MET A 67 -8.45 21.36 -1.91
CA MET A 67 -9.07 20.18 -1.33
C MET A 67 -10.55 20.00 -1.74
N PRO A 68 -11.43 21.02 -1.70
CA PRO A 68 -12.83 20.83 -2.12
C PRO A 68 -12.98 20.39 -3.59
N GLN A 69 -12.10 20.86 -4.49
CA GLN A 69 -12.09 20.43 -5.89
C GLN A 69 -11.65 18.97 -6.01
N ASP A 70 -10.61 18.58 -5.27
CA ASP A 70 -10.08 17.21 -5.33
C ASP A 70 -11.07 16.21 -4.71
N VAL A 71 -11.77 16.55 -3.63
CA VAL A 71 -12.85 15.73 -3.07
C VAL A 71 -14.05 15.64 -4.00
N ALA A 72 -14.43 16.72 -4.68
CA ALA A 72 -15.48 16.67 -5.68
C ALA A 72 -15.14 15.72 -6.84
N LEU A 73 -13.87 15.67 -7.27
CA LEU A 73 -13.41 14.70 -8.27
C LEU A 73 -13.44 13.26 -7.71
N MET A 74 -13.03 13.03 -6.45
CA MET A 74 -13.19 11.71 -5.82
C MET A 74 -14.65 11.27 -5.75
N LYS A 75 -15.57 12.19 -5.46
CA LYS A 75 -17.00 11.90 -5.46
C LYS A 75 -17.50 11.51 -6.85
N GLN A 76 -17.04 12.20 -7.89
CA GLN A 76 -17.37 11.84 -9.26
C GLN A 76 -16.80 10.47 -9.63
N LEU A 77 -15.57 10.15 -9.21
CA LEU A 77 -14.94 8.85 -9.42
C LEU A 77 -15.71 7.71 -8.75
N GLY A 78 -16.39 7.99 -7.64
CA GLY A 78 -17.22 7.01 -6.92
C GLY A 78 -16.46 6.15 -5.91
N VAL A 79 -15.23 6.51 -5.54
CA VAL A 79 -14.41 5.72 -4.61
C VAL A 79 -15.10 5.53 -3.25
N ASP A 80 -14.91 4.35 -2.65
CA ASP A 80 -15.44 4.06 -1.32
C ASP A 80 -14.64 4.77 -0.22
N SER A 81 -13.35 4.99 -0.49
CA SER A 81 -12.38 5.42 0.52
C SER A 81 -11.24 6.23 -0.08
N TYR A 82 -10.77 7.19 0.70
CA TYR A 82 -9.59 7.99 0.40
C TYR A 82 -8.53 7.78 1.46
N ARG A 83 -7.36 7.29 1.03
CA ARG A 83 -6.17 7.20 1.86
C ARG A 83 -5.33 8.46 1.71
N PHE A 84 -5.12 9.17 2.79
CA PHE A 84 -4.24 10.34 2.86
C PHE A 84 -3.27 10.21 4.03
N SER A 85 -2.35 11.18 4.19
CA SER A 85 -1.54 11.30 5.40
C SER A 85 -1.75 12.65 6.07
N PHE A 86 -1.56 12.70 7.38
CA PHE A 86 -1.41 13.95 8.09
C PHE A 86 0.03 14.46 7.95
N ALA A 87 0.21 15.76 7.74
CA ALA A 87 1.54 16.36 7.80
C ALA A 87 1.92 16.61 9.25
N TRP A 88 2.83 15.79 9.78
CA TRP A 88 3.36 15.97 11.14
C TRP A 88 3.88 17.40 11.39
N PRO A 89 4.68 18.03 10.53
CA PRO A 89 5.15 19.40 10.76
C PRO A 89 4.04 20.45 10.65
N ARG A 90 2.87 20.14 10.07
CA ARG A 90 1.73 21.06 10.02
C ARG A 90 0.97 21.06 11.34
N ILE A 91 0.77 19.88 11.93
CA ILE A 91 0.01 19.71 13.17
C ILE A 91 0.90 19.88 14.40
N GLN A 92 2.16 19.45 14.37
CA GLN A 92 3.10 19.61 15.48
C GLN A 92 4.44 20.12 14.92
N PRO A 93 4.60 21.45 14.72
CA PRO A 93 5.69 22.05 13.94
C PRO A 93 7.12 21.67 14.34
N THR A 94 7.36 21.39 15.62
CA THR A 94 8.67 20.98 16.12
C THR A 94 8.77 19.47 16.38
N GLY A 95 7.71 18.71 16.06
CA GLY A 95 7.56 17.30 16.42
C GLY A 95 7.39 17.04 17.92
N SER A 96 7.18 18.08 18.72
CA SER A 96 6.84 17.97 20.15
C SER A 96 5.96 19.15 20.60
N GLY A 97 5.35 19.01 21.78
CA GLY A 97 4.50 20.05 22.35
C GLY A 97 3.07 20.06 21.80
N PRO A 98 2.31 21.16 22.02
CA PRO A 98 0.90 21.23 21.64
C PRO A 98 0.71 21.26 20.12
N ALA A 99 -0.48 20.87 19.69
CA ALA A 99 -0.87 20.96 18.28
C ALA A 99 -1.03 22.41 17.80
N ASN A 100 -0.60 22.67 16.58
CA ASN A 100 -0.96 23.85 15.82
C ASN A 100 -2.43 23.74 15.39
N ARG A 101 -3.25 24.67 15.89
CA ARG A 101 -4.70 24.62 15.66
C ARG A 101 -5.08 24.75 14.19
N ALA A 102 -4.43 25.65 13.44
CA ALA A 102 -4.74 25.84 12.03
C ALA A 102 -4.37 24.61 11.19
N GLY A 103 -3.30 23.90 11.58
CA GLY A 103 -2.96 22.61 11.00
C GLY A 103 -4.05 21.56 11.23
N LEU A 104 -4.62 21.47 12.44
CA LEU A 104 -5.77 20.60 12.71
C LEU A 104 -7.01 21.02 11.90
N ASP A 105 -7.28 22.32 11.78
CA ASP A 105 -8.46 22.84 11.08
C ASP A 105 -8.47 22.51 9.56
N PHE A 106 -7.31 22.29 8.93
CA PHE A 106 -7.28 21.78 7.55
C PHE A 106 -7.81 20.34 7.45
N TYR A 107 -7.29 19.43 8.29
CA TYR A 107 -7.72 18.04 8.26
C TYR A 107 -9.13 17.83 8.81
N ASP A 108 -9.57 18.66 9.74
CA ASP A 108 -10.96 18.71 10.21
C ASP A 108 -11.91 18.95 9.02
N ARG A 109 -11.62 19.97 8.19
CA ARG A 109 -12.38 20.26 6.97
C ARG A 109 -12.28 19.15 5.94
N LEU A 110 -11.11 18.55 5.74
CA LEU A 110 -10.95 17.43 4.81
C LEU A 110 -11.83 16.24 5.22
N LEU A 111 -11.79 15.86 6.49
CA LEU A 111 -12.60 14.75 7.01
C LEU A 111 -14.10 15.02 6.86
N ASP A 112 -14.55 16.23 7.19
CA ASP A 112 -15.95 16.62 7.02
C ASP A 112 -16.37 16.59 5.55
N GLU A 113 -15.53 17.09 4.63
CA GLU A 113 -15.82 17.09 3.20
C GLU A 113 -15.87 15.67 2.62
N LEU A 114 -14.96 14.77 3.04
CA LEU A 114 -14.97 13.36 2.63
C LEU A 114 -16.26 12.66 3.08
N LEU A 115 -16.60 12.79 4.37
CA LEU A 115 -17.78 12.14 4.94
C LEU A 115 -19.08 12.69 4.36
N ALA A 116 -19.15 14.00 4.12
CA ALA A 116 -20.29 14.63 3.45
C ALA A 116 -20.51 14.08 2.03
N ASN A 117 -19.45 13.63 1.37
CA ASN A 117 -19.48 12.99 0.06
C ASN A 117 -19.58 11.46 0.12
N GLY A 118 -19.68 10.86 1.31
CA GLY A 118 -19.78 9.41 1.50
C GLY A 118 -18.47 8.66 1.24
N ILE A 119 -17.34 9.34 1.34
CA ILE A 119 -16.00 8.75 1.15
C ILE A 119 -15.41 8.44 2.52
N SER A 120 -15.08 7.17 2.76
CA SER A 120 -14.51 6.71 4.02
C SER A 120 -13.06 7.17 4.20
N PRO A 121 -12.66 7.78 5.33
CA PRO A 121 -11.27 8.20 5.53
C PRO A 121 -10.36 7.04 5.99
N MET A 122 -9.28 6.79 5.27
CA MET A 122 -8.10 6.05 5.76
C MET A 122 -6.96 7.03 6.01
N ALA A 123 -6.61 7.30 7.26
CA ALA A 123 -5.64 8.32 7.60
C ALA A 123 -4.29 7.73 8.02
N THR A 124 -3.23 8.13 7.32
CA THR A 124 -1.85 7.74 7.62
C THR A 124 -1.22 8.76 8.58
N ILE A 125 -0.78 8.33 9.76
CA ILE A 125 -0.21 9.20 10.79
C ILE A 125 1.16 9.72 10.35
N TYR A 126 2.04 8.84 9.86
CA TYR A 126 3.37 9.24 9.40
C TYR A 126 3.65 8.75 7.98
N HIS A 127 3.91 9.70 7.08
CA HIS A 127 4.31 9.47 5.70
C HIS A 127 5.55 10.33 5.36
N TRP A 128 6.66 9.99 6.01
CA TRP A 128 8.04 10.39 5.70
C TRP A 128 8.44 11.84 6.04
N ASP A 129 7.48 12.73 6.28
CA ASP A 129 7.70 14.15 6.53
C ASP A 129 8.04 14.44 8.00
N THR A 130 9.14 13.86 8.49
CA THR A 130 9.63 14.08 9.87
C THR A 130 9.89 15.58 10.12
N PRO A 131 9.32 16.20 11.18
CA PRO A 131 9.60 17.59 11.54
C PRO A 131 11.11 17.84 11.68
N LEU A 132 11.59 18.96 11.14
CA LEU A 132 13.03 19.23 11.01
C LEU A 132 13.75 19.20 12.36
N ALA A 133 13.11 19.72 13.42
CA ALA A 133 13.70 19.71 14.76
C ALA A 133 13.99 18.28 15.28
N LEU A 134 13.15 17.29 14.94
CA LEU A 134 13.41 15.90 15.26
C LEU A 134 14.51 15.32 14.37
N ASP A 135 14.49 15.66 13.08
CA ASP A 135 15.49 15.18 12.11
C ASP A 135 16.91 15.67 12.43
N GLU A 136 17.05 16.95 12.80
CA GLU A 136 18.30 17.57 13.29
C GLU A 136 18.75 16.99 14.63
N ALA A 137 17.82 16.56 15.49
CA ALA A 137 18.10 15.85 16.74
C ALA A 137 18.46 14.36 16.53
N GLY A 138 18.63 13.92 15.29
CA GLY A 138 19.03 12.56 14.91
C GLY A 138 17.98 11.80 14.10
N GLY A 139 16.76 12.30 14.01
CA GLY A 139 15.64 11.68 13.30
C GLY A 139 15.34 10.29 13.83
N TRP A 140 15.10 9.33 12.95
CA TRP A 140 14.82 7.94 13.32
C TRP A 140 16.02 7.18 13.89
N MET A 141 17.24 7.73 13.84
CA MET A 141 18.36 7.19 14.63
C MET A 141 18.24 7.51 16.11
N ASN A 142 17.48 8.55 16.47
CA ASN A 142 17.18 8.91 17.84
C ASN A 142 15.89 8.21 18.28
N ARG A 143 15.98 7.44 19.37
CA ARG A 143 14.83 6.73 19.96
C ARG A 143 13.70 7.68 20.37
N ASP A 144 14.02 8.93 20.76
CA ASP A 144 13.01 9.91 21.18
C ASP A 144 11.94 10.12 20.10
N THR A 145 12.30 10.05 18.81
CA THR A 145 11.39 10.19 17.67
C THR A 145 10.24 9.16 17.71
N ALA A 146 10.48 7.95 18.22
CA ALA A 146 9.43 6.94 18.41
C ALA A 146 8.38 7.40 19.44
N TYR A 147 8.84 7.97 20.57
CA TYR A 147 7.97 8.51 21.61
C TYR A 147 7.19 9.72 21.11
N ARG A 148 7.82 10.59 20.32
CA ARG A 148 7.16 11.73 19.67
C ARG A 148 6.06 11.28 18.71
N LEU A 149 6.27 10.19 17.96
CA LEU A 149 5.22 9.66 17.09
C LEU A 149 4.02 9.18 17.91
N GLY A 150 4.24 8.55 19.07
CA GLY A 150 3.16 8.17 20.00
C GLY A 150 2.39 9.38 20.56
N GLU A 151 3.10 10.43 20.98
CA GLU A 151 2.48 11.69 21.43
C GLU A 151 1.65 12.34 20.31
N TYR A 152 2.18 12.37 19.10
CA TYR A 152 1.50 12.89 17.92
C TYR A 152 0.25 12.07 17.56
N ALA A 153 0.33 10.74 17.59
CA ALA A 153 -0.81 9.86 17.38
C ALA A 153 -1.93 10.11 18.41
N ALA A 154 -1.60 10.39 19.67
CA ALA A 154 -2.58 10.74 20.70
C ALA A 154 -3.33 12.04 20.38
N ILE A 155 -2.63 13.06 19.89
CA ILE A 155 -3.23 14.33 19.43
C ILE A 155 -4.23 14.07 18.29
N LEU A 156 -3.85 13.27 17.30
CA LEU A 156 -4.72 12.94 16.18
C LEU A 156 -5.93 12.13 16.60
N ALA A 157 -5.75 11.17 17.52
CA ALA A 157 -6.82 10.35 18.06
C ALA A 157 -7.86 11.20 18.81
N GLU A 158 -7.41 12.18 19.60
CA GLU A 158 -8.29 13.12 20.29
C GLU A 158 -9.07 14.01 19.31
N ALA A 159 -8.41 14.49 18.25
CA ALA A 159 -9.02 15.42 17.30
C ALA A 159 -9.96 14.75 16.28
N PHE A 160 -9.62 13.55 15.82
CA PHE A 160 -10.23 12.93 14.63
C PHE A 160 -10.66 11.47 14.84
N GLY A 161 -10.49 10.93 16.05
CA GLY A 161 -10.81 9.54 16.40
C GLY A 161 -12.23 9.12 16.03
N ASP A 162 -13.17 10.04 16.08
CA ASP A 162 -14.60 9.81 15.84
C ASP A 162 -14.98 9.60 14.36
N ARG A 163 -14.13 10.05 13.42
CA ARG A 163 -14.44 10.14 11.99
C ARG A 163 -13.57 9.28 11.09
N VAL A 164 -12.36 8.93 11.54
CA VAL A 164 -11.43 8.11 10.74
C VAL A 164 -11.80 6.63 10.85
N ALA A 165 -12.16 6.03 9.72
CA ALA A 165 -12.55 4.63 9.65
C ALA A 165 -11.36 3.67 9.77
N ARG A 166 -10.20 4.06 9.23
CA ARG A 166 -8.96 3.26 9.29
C ARG A 166 -7.74 4.13 9.53
N TRP A 167 -6.91 3.71 10.48
CA TRP A 167 -5.67 4.37 10.85
C TRP A 167 -4.48 3.56 10.36
N CYS A 168 -3.67 4.17 9.50
CA CYS A 168 -2.36 3.63 9.14
C CYS A 168 -1.30 4.38 9.96
N THR A 169 -0.61 3.69 10.85
CA THR A 169 0.39 4.30 11.75
C THR A 169 1.61 4.84 11.01
N ILE A 170 2.24 4.03 10.16
CA ILE A 170 3.43 4.39 9.39
C ILE A 170 3.29 3.84 7.97
N ASN A 171 3.68 4.66 6.98
CA ASN A 171 3.92 4.22 5.61
C ASN A 171 5.38 3.85 5.36
N GLU A 172 5.61 2.64 4.85
CA GLU A 172 6.90 2.17 4.30
C GLU A 172 8.13 2.46 5.17
N PRO A 173 8.19 1.93 6.40
CA PRO A 173 9.40 2.06 7.23
C PRO A 173 10.65 1.48 6.53
N ALA A 174 10.46 0.55 5.58
CA ALA A 174 11.53 0.03 4.72
C ALA A 174 12.12 1.11 3.81
N THR A 175 11.29 1.87 3.12
CA THR A 175 11.75 2.92 2.21
C THR A 175 12.42 4.06 2.97
N VAL A 176 11.87 4.46 4.12
CA VAL A 176 12.51 5.47 5.00
C VAL A 176 13.90 5.01 5.46
N SER A 177 14.03 3.78 5.93
CA SER A 177 15.32 3.26 6.44
C SER A 177 16.35 3.07 5.32
N THR A 178 15.93 2.48 4.20
CA THR A 178 16.83 2.16 3.08
C THR A 178 17.20 3.42 2.31
N ASN A 179 16.23 4.16 1.79
CA ASN A 179 16.51 5.32 0.94
C ASN A 179 16.91 6.56 1.76
N GLY A 180 16.33 6.76 2.95
CA GLY A 180 16.61 7.94 3.77
C GLY A 180 17.91 7.85 4.56
N TYR A 181 18.19 6.68 5.14
CA TYR A 181 19.29 6.50 6.11
C TYR A 181 20.42 5.59 5.66
N SER A 182 20.15 4.63 4.77
CA SER A 182 21.17 3.68 4.31
C SER A 182 21.88 4.18 3.06
N LEU A 183 21.12 4.64 2.06
CA LEU A 183 21.60 5.02 0.73
C LEU A 183 21.60 6.53 0.46
N GLY A 184 20.98 7.33 1.32
CA GLY A 184 20.95 8.79 1.20
C GLY A 184 20.17 9.36 0.01
N LEU A 185 19.34 8.54 -0.65
CA LEU A 185 18.54 8.94 -1.82
C LEU A 185 17.34 9.81 -1.46
N HIS A 186 16.78 9.63 -0.27
CA HIS A 186 15.65 10.39 0.26
C HIS A 186 16.06 11.17 1.50
N SER A 187 15.24 12.13 1.94
CA SER A 187 15.43 12.78 3.25
C SER A 187 15.56 11.74 4.38
N PRO A 188 16.52 11.90 5.32
CA PRO A 188 17.45 13.03 5.51
C PRO A 188 18.70 13.05 4.63
N GLY A 189 18.89 12.05 3.78
CA GLY A 189 20.06 11.93 2.89
C GLY A 189 21.29 11.40 3.60
N LYS A 190 21.14 10.43 4.51
CA LYS A 190 22.26 9.82 5.23
C LYS A 190 22.71 8.53 4.53
N GLU A 191 24.02 8.31 4.50
CA GLU A 191 24.67 7.14 3.88
C GLU A 191 25.28 6.22 4.94
N LEU A 192 24.44 5.61 5.78
CA LEU A 192 24.92 4.82 6.94
C LEU A 192 25.07 3.33 6.64
N LEU A 193 24.59 2.84 5.50
CA LEU A 193 24.52 1.40 5.18
C LEU A 193 23.88 0.62 6.36
N LEU A 194 24.54 -0.45 6.85
CA LEU A 194 24.09 -1.22 8.00
C LEU A 194 23.99 -0.41 9.30
N GLY A 195 24.65 0.76 9.38
CA GLY A 195 24.51 1.70 10.50
C GLY A 195 23.12 2.32 10.62
N ALA A 196 22.28 2.23 9.59
CA ALA A 196 20.89 2.69 9.61
C ALA A 196 19.95 1.75 10.39
N PHE A 197 20.41 0.55 10.77
CA PHE A 197 19.55 -0.45 11.40
C PHE A 197 18.71 0.03 12.61
N PRO A 198 19.19 0.95 13.49
CA PRO A 198 18.37 1.52 14.55
C PRO A 198 17.10 2.22 14.06
N THR A 199 17.07 2.78 12.84
CA THR A 199 15.86 3.41 12.28
C THR A 199 14.73 2.42 12.08
N VAL A 200 15.04 1.17 11.77
CA VAL A 200 14.05 0.10 11.66
C VAL A 200 13.37 -0.07 13.01
N HIS A 201 14.17 -0.22 14.06
CA HIS A 201 13.63 -0.46 15.40
C HIS A 201 12.83 0.73 15.95
N HIS A 202 13.33 1.95 15.81
CA HIS A 202 12.63 3.12 16.32
C HIS A 202 11.34 3.42 15.55
N GLN A 203 11.29 3.18 14.24
CA GLN A 203 10.04 3.30 13.48
C GLN A 203 9.02 2.26 13.94
N LEU A 204 9.41 0.99 14.09
CA LEU A 204 8.49 -0.04 14.57
C LEU A 204 8.04 0.21 16.02
N LEU A 205 8.91 0.73 16.88
CA LEU A 205 8.53 1.16 18.22
C LEU A 205 7.52 2.31 18.17
N GLY A 206 7.75 3.30 17.31
CA GLY A 206 6.82 4.41 17.08
C GLY A 206 5.47 3.94 16.56
N HIS A 207 5.45 2.94 15.66
CA HIS A 207 4.24 2.25 15.24
C HIS A 207 3.47 1.68 16.43
N GLY A 208 4.13 0.88 17.27
CA GLY A 208 3.51 0.27 18.44
C GLY A 208 2.96 1.29 19.44
N LEU A 209 3.70 2.37 19.68
CA LEU A 209 3.27 3.49 20.53
C LEU A 209 2.06 4.23 19.94
N ALA A 210 2.01 4.41 18.63
CA ALA A 210 0.85 4.98 17.94
C ALA A 210 -0.39 4.07 18.05
N VAL A 211 -0.21 2.74 17.92
CA VAL A 211 -1.31 1.77 18.17
C VAL A 211 -1.82 1.92 19.61
N GLN A 212 -0.93 1.96 20.60
CA GLN A 212 -1.33 2.14 22.00
C GLN A 212 -2.09 3.46 22.23
N ALA A 213 -1.63 4.56 21.64
CA ALA A 213 -2.29 5.86 21.76
C ALA A 213 -3.72 5.85 21.19
N LEU A 214 -3.88 5.32 19.97
CA LEU A 214 -5.18 5.17 19.32
C LEU A 214 -6.14 4.26 20.12
N ARG A 215 -5.64 3.13 20.64
CA ARG A 215 -6.43 2.22 21.48
C ARG A 215 -6.81 2.85 22.82
N ALA A 216 -5.91 3.62 23.44
CA ALA A 216 -6.18 4.33 24.68
C ALA A 216 -7.28 5.38 24.51
N ALA A 217 -7.30 6.07 23.36
CA ALA A 217 -8.37 6.98 22.96
C ALA A 217 -9.68 6.28 22.57
N LYS A 218 -9.66 4.95 22.44
CA LYS A 218 -10.81 4.11 22.04
C LYS A 218 -11.42 4.54 20.70
N VAL A 219 -10.55 4.83 19.73
CA VAL A 219 -11.03 5.11 18.37
C VAL A 219 -11.85 3.91 17.85
N PRO A 220 -13.03 4.13 17.26
CA PRO A 220 -13.85 3.06 16.68
C PRO A 220 -13.26 2.48 15.39
N GLY A 221 -12.37 3.22 14.71
CA GLY A 221 -11.75 2.80 13.46
C GLY A 221 -10.74 1.65 13.62
N GLU A 222 -10.50 0.93 12.52
CA GLU A 222 -9.51 -0.14 12.42
C GLU A 222 -8.09 0.45 12.45
N ILE A 223 -7.12 -0.24 13.05
CA ILE A 223 -5.73 0.22 13.19
C ILE A 223 -4.77 -0.76 12.52
N GLY A 224 -3.88 -0.25 11.68
CA GLY A 224 -2.86 -1.02 10.98
C GLY A 224 -1.58 -0.24 10.71
N MET A 225 -0.70 -0.87 9.93
CA MET A 225 0.54 -0.31 9.39
C MET A 225 0.63 -0.66 7.92
N THR A 226 1.33 0.13 7.13
CA THR A 226 1.63 -0.17 5.74
C THR A 226 3.14 -0.33 5.53
N ASN A 227 3.53 -1.37 4.81
CA ASN A 227 4.90 -1.47 4.29
C ASN A 227 4.91 -1.94 2.84
N VAL A 228 5.98 -1.56 2.12
CA VAL A 228 6.27 -2.12 0.80
C VAL A 228 6.62 -3.59 0.93
N TYR A 229 6.16 -4.38 -0.02
CA TYR A 229 6.55 -5.79 -0.16
C TYR A 229 6.89 -6.09 -1.60
N SER A 230 8.07 -6.69 -1.80
CA SER A 230 8.53 -7.13 -3.11
C SER A 230 8.94 -8.59 -3.02
N PRO A 231 8.30 -9.50 -3.78
CA PRO A 231 8.77 -10.87 -3.91
C PRO A 231 10.21 -10.90 -4.44
N MET A 232 11.09 -11.58 -3.70
CA MET A 232 12.51 -11.67 -4.05
C MET A 232 12.76 -12.94 -4.85
N VAL A 233 13.05 -12.77 -6.14
CA VAL A 233 13.15 -13.85 -7.12
C VAL A 233 14.62 -14.16 -7.39
N PRO A 234 15.09 -15.40 -7.17
CA PRO A 234 16.46 -15.75 -7.56
C PRO A 234 16.60 -15.70 -9.08
N ASN A 235 17.70 -15.12 -9.58
CA ASN A 235 17.96 -14.99 -11.01
C ASN A 235 18.08 -16.34 -11.75
N SER A 236 18.52 -17.38 -11.05
CA SER A 236 18.67 -18.71 -11.61
C SER A 236 18.47 -19.83 -10.58
N ILE A 237 18.62 -21.08 -11.03
CA ILE A 237 18.65 -22.25 -10.14
C ILE A 237 19.93 -22.34 -9.29
N ASN A 238 20.90 -21.44 -9.48
CA ASN A 238 22.12 -21.36 -8.68
C ASN A 238 21.76 -21.20 -7.18
N PRO A 239 22.25 -22.08 -6.29
CA PRO A 239 22.01 -21.96 -4.86
C PRO A 239 22.43 -20.61 -4.26
N LEU A 240 23.46 -19.97 -4.83
CA LEU A 240 23.92 -18.66 -4.36
C LEU A 240 22.95 -17.51 -4.70
N ASP A 241 22.23 -17.59 -5.83
CA ASP A 241 21.18 -16.62 -6.16
C ASP A 241 20.02 -16.76 -5.18
N ARG A 242 19.67 -17.99 -4.79
CA ARG A 242 18.63 -18.26 -3.77
C ARG A 242 19.00 -17.70 -2.40
N ILE A 243 20.26 -17.87 -1.99
CA ILE A 243 20.75 -17.28 -0.74
C ILE A 243 20.69 -15.76 -0.81
N SER A 244 21.10 -15.17 -1.94
CA SER A 244 21.09 -13.72 -2.15
C SER A 244 19.67 -13.14 -2.12
N ALA A 245 18.73 -13.77 -2.83
CA ALA A 245 17.31 -13.41 -2.79
C ALA A 245 16.74 -13.51 -1.36
N GLY A 246 17.10 -14.57 -0.61
CA GLY A 246 16.69 -14.73 0.78
C GLY A 246 17.25 -13.67 1.73
N LEU A 247 18.49 -13.19 1.50
CA LEU A 247 19.05 -12.07 2.27
C LEU A 247 18.35 -10.75 1.94
N MET A 248 18.00 -10.53 0.67
CA MET A 248 17.25 -9.34 0.27
C MET A 248 15.80 -9.37 0.77
N ASP A 249 15.15 -10.54 0.81
CA ASP A 249 13.82 -10.72 1.41
C ASP A 249 13.85 -10.43 2.91
N LEU A 250 14.91 -10.91 3.58
CA LEU A 250 15.14 -10.60 4.98
C LEU A 250 15.28 -9.08 5.19
N ALA A 251 16.07 -8.40 4.37
CA ALA A 251 16.34 -6.96 4.52
C ALA A 251 15.14 -6.07 4.15
N GLN A 252 14.43 -6.37 3.07
CA GLN A 252 13.36 -5.51 2.54
C GLN A 252 11.99 -5.80 3.18
N ASN A 253 11.66 -7.08 3.39
CA ASN A 253 10.31 -7.50 3.77
C ASN A 253 10.27 -7.88 5.26
N ARG A 254 11.03 -8.91 5.64
CA ARG A 254 10.88 -9.59 6.94
C ARG A 254 11.44 -8.79 8.11
N LEU A 255 12.43 -7.94 7.87
CA LEU A 255 13.00 -7.08 8.89
C LEU A 255 11.97 -6.14 9.53
N TYR A 256 10.89 -5.83 8.81
CA TYR A 256 9.80 -4.97 9.25
C TYR A 256 8.57 -5.78 9.66
N ALA A 257 8.19 -6.76 8.85
CA ALA A 257 6.98 -7.55 9.08
C ALA A 257 7.12 -8.59 10.22
N ASP A 258 8.25 -9.30 10.35
CA ASP A 258 8.43 -10.31 11.40
C ASP A 258 8.25 -9.71 12.82
N PRO A 259 8.86 -8.56 13.18
CA PRO A 259 8.65 -7.92 14.48
C PRO A 259 7.19 -7.60 14.79
N VAL A 260 6.46 -7.06 13.82
CA VAL A 260 5.08 -6.60 14.00
C VAL A 260 4.12 -7.77 14.09
N LEU A 261 4.28 -8.77 13.21
CA LEU A 261 3.34 -9.88 13.09
C LEU A 261 3.68 -11.08 13.99
N THR A 262 4.91 -11.17 14.50
CA THR A 262 5.37 -12.32 15.30
C THR A 262 6.02 -11.94 16.64
N GLY A 263 6.22 -10.64 16.89
CA GLY A 263 6.91 -10.16 18.10
C GLY A 263 8.40 -10.45 18.13
N LYS A 264 9.02 -10.81 16.99
CA LYS A 264 10.43 -11.19 16.91
C LYS A 264 11.07 -10.72 15.62
N TYR A 265 12.29 -10.20 15.71
CA TYR A 265 13.15 -10.02 14.54
C TYR A 265 13.57 -11.37 13.94
N PRO A 266 13.93 -11.42 12.64
CA PRO A 266 14.45 -12.62 12.01
C PRO A 266 15.64 -13.22 12.77
N ASP A 267 15.74 -14.55 12.84
CA ASP A 267 16.75 -15.24 13.65
C ASP A 267 18.19 -14.89 13.26
N LEU A 268 18.47 -14.63 11.98
CA LEU A 268 19.79 -14.20 11.52
C LEU A 268 20.21 -12.88 12.17
N ILE A 269 19.28 -11.92 12.29
CA ILE A 269 19.51 -10.64 12.97
C ILE A 269 19.69 -10.87 14.48
N ARG A 270 18.86 -11.73 15.08
CA ARG A 270 18.97 -12.07 16.51
C ARG A 270 20.31 -12.73 16.84
N ALA A 271 20.81 -13.60 15.97
CA ALA A 271 22.12 -14.23 16.09
C ALA A 271 23.27 -13.22 15.88
N ALA A 272 23.10 -12.26 14.96
CA ALA A 272 24.06 -11.19 14.71
C ALA A 272 24.21 -10.20 15.88
N LYS A 273 23.26 -10.14 16.82
CA LYS A 273 23.36 -9.32 18.05
C LYS A 273 24.61 -9.60 18.89
N PHE A 274 25.18 -10.80 18.81
CA PHE A 274 26.45 -11.10 19.49
C PHE A 274 27.63 -10.27 18.96
N PHE A 275 27.51 -9.69 17.77
CA PHE A 275 28.55 -8.92 17.10
C PHE A 275 28.16 -7.45 16.84
N SER A 276 26.96 -7.01 17.26
CA SER A 276 26.46 -5.65 17.02
C SER A 276 26.02 -4.97 18.30
N SER A 277 26.00 -3.63 18.30
CA SER A 277 25.45 -2.80 19.38
C SER A 277 23.92 -2.67 19.33
N PHE A 278 23.24 -3.59 18.65
CA PHE A 278 21.79 -3.52 18.46
C PHE A 278 21.04 -4.14 19.64
N GLU A 279 20.34 -3.31 20.39
CA GLU A 279 19.43 -3.73 21.45
C GLU A 279 17.99 -3.77 20.93
N SER A 280 17.27 -4.84 21.25
CA SER A 280 15.79 -4.88 21.17
C SER A 280 15.32 -5.49 22.48
N PRO A 281 15.03 -4.65 23.48
CA PRO A 281 14.43 -5.07 24.74
C PRO A 281 13.13 -5.86 24.49
N GLU A 282 12.84 -6.84 25.35
CA GLU A 282 11.58 -7.60 25.25
C GLU A 282 10.36 -6.68 25.40
N GLU A 283 10.45 -5.67 26.28
CA GLU A 283 9.43 -4.65 26.48
C GLU A 283 9.08 -3.89 25.19
N ASP A 284 10.07 -3.63 24.33
CA ASP A 284 9.83 -2.95 23.05
C ASP A 284 9.11 -3.88 22.07
N MET A 285 9.40 -5.17 22.10
CA MET A 285 8.74 -6.12 21.21
C MET A 285 7.27 -6.29 21.57
N ASP A 286 6.91 -6.23 22.85
CA ASP A 286 5.52 -6.21 23.31
C ASP A 286 4.77 -4.96 22.80
N ILE A 287 5.46 -3.82 22.69
CA ILE A 287 4.92 -2.59 22.09
C ILE A 287 4.82 -2.70 20.57
N ILE A 288 5.86 -3.19 19.89
CA ILE A 288 5.92 -3.30 18.43
C ILE A 288 4.86 -4.26 17.88
N SER A 289 4.57 -5.34 18.61
CA SER A 289 3.67 -6.42 18.18
C SER A 289 2.25 -6.31 18.73
N GLN A 290 1.80 -5.09 19.06
CA GLN A 290 0.40 -4.87 19.40
C GLN A 290 -0.52 -5.41 18.27
N PRO A 291 -1.61 -6.11 18.60
CA PRO A 291 -2.50 -6.68 17.59
C PRO A 291 -3.07 -5.61 16.65
N LEU A 292 -2.97 -5.88 15.34
CA LEU A 292 -3.51 -5.02 14.29
C LEU A 292 -4.88 -5.52 13.81
N ASP A 293 -5.74 -4.59 13.41
CA ASP A 293 -7.03 -4.90 12.78
C ASP A 293 -6.87 -5.18 11.28
N PHE A 294 -5.82 -4.64 10.66
CA PHE A 294 -5.43 -4.93 9.28
C PHE A 294 -3.91 -4.76 9.09
N TYR A 295 -3.36 -5.38 8.05
CA TYR A 295 -1.99 -5.14 7.58
C TYR A 295 -2.01 -4.59 6.16
N GLY A 296 -1.45 -3.39 5.99
CA GLY A 296 -1.35 -2.69 4.72
C GLY A 296 -0.16 -3.15 3.90
N LEU A 297 -0.39 -3.42 2.62
CA LEU A 297 0.61 -3.86 1.66
C LEU A 297 0.72 -2.84 0.54
N ASN A 298 1.92 -2.29 0.33
CA ASN A 298 2.24 -1.53 -0.88
C ASN A 298 2.96 -2.47 -1.84
N TYR A 299 2.39 -2.66 -3.04
CA TYR A 299 2.98 -3.53 -4.05
C TYR A 299 3.14 -2.79 -5.38
N TYR A 300 4.33 -2.90 -5.95
CA TYR A 300 4.68 -2.29 -7.24
C TYR A 300 5.36 -3.28 -8.20
N MET A 301 6.30 -4.08 -7.71
CA MET A 301 7.09 -5.00 -8.53
C MET A 301 7.71 -6.14 -7.71
N PRO A 302 8.01 -7.30 -8.32
CA PRO A 302 8.99 -8.23 -7.79
C PRO A 302 10.41 -7.71 -8.03
N THR A 303 11.39 -8.28 -7.31
CA THR A 303 12.82 -7.97 -7.51
C THR A 303 13.63 -9.23 -7.82
N LYS A 304 14.33 -9.25 -8.97
CA LYS A 304 15.19 -10.38 -9.36
C LYS A 304 16.59 -10.16 -8.82
N VAL A 305 17.14 -11.16 -8.15
CA VAL A 305 18.40 -11.05 -7.41
C VAL A 305 19.41 -12.07 -7.92
N ALA A 306 20.61 -11.60 -8.25
CA ALA A 306 21.74 -12.41 -8.68
C ALA A 306 22.93 -12.25 -7.73
N VAL A 307 23.73 -13.31 -7.55
CA VAL A 307 24.95 -13.27 -6.76
C VAL A 307 26.10 -12.59 -7.52
N GLY A 308 26.99 -11.95 -6.78
CA GLY A 308 28.22 -11.35 -7.29
C GLY A 308 28.07 -9.89 -7.70
N PRO A 309 29.19 -9.27 -8.13
CA PRO A 309 29.21 -7.87 -8.55
C PRO A 309 28.36 -7.69 -9.82
N GLY A 310 27.55 -6.62 -9.86
CA GLY A 310 26.69 -6.25 -10.97
C GLY A 310 26.26 -4.79 -10.86
N GLY A 311 25.10 -4.41 -11.43
CA GLY A 311 24.60 -3.02 -11.46
C GLY A 311 24.18 -2.41 -10.11
N GLY A 312 24.50 -3.07 -9.00
CA GLY A 312 24.14 -2.65 -7.63
C GLY A 312 22.79 -3.18 -7.15
N ALA A 313 22.40 -2.78 -5.93
CA ALA A 313 21.13 -3.16 -5.31
C ALA A 313 19.94 -2.28 -5.75
N VAL A 314 20.20 -1.22 -6.51
CA VAL A 314 19.19 -0.33 -7.09
C VAL A 314 19.28 -0.43 -8.62
N PRO A 315 18.17 -0.69 -9.35
CA PRO A 315 18.19 -0.72 -10.80
C PRO A 315 18.69 0.60 -11.42
N ALA A 316 19.46 0.52 -12.50
CA ALA A 316 20.02 1.71 -13.17
C ALA A 316 18.93 2.68 -13.68
N SER A 317 17.81 2.16 -14.19
CA SER A 317 16.66 2.96 -14.62
C SER A 317 15.98 3.69 -13.46
N MET A 318 15.90 3.05 -12.29
CA MET A 318 15.40 3.68 -11.07
C MET A 318 16.35 4.78 -10.60
N ALA A 319 17.66 4.53 -10.65
CA ALA A 319 18.67 5.53 -10.33
C ALA A 319 18.57 6.78 -11.22
N GLU A 320 18.38 6.56 -12.53
CA GLU A 320 18.19 7.60 -13.54
C GLU A 320 16.90 8.39 -13.28
N ALA A 321 15.78 7.70 -13.04
CA ALA A 321 14.50 8.34 -12.70
C ALA A 321 14.58 9.21 -11.44
N MET A 322 15.43 8.82 -10.47
CA MET A 322 15.67 9.56 -9.23
C MET A 322 16.76 10.64 -9.35
N GLY A 323 17.36 10.85 -10.53
CA GLY A 323 18.41 11.84 -10.75
C GLY A 323 19.72 11.55 -10.02
N SER A 324 19.92 10.32 -9.58
CA SER A 324 21.03 9.92 -8.73
C SER A 324 22.17 9.31 -9.54
N ASP A 325 23.40 9.82 -9.40
CA ASP A 325 24.61 9.14 -9.88
C ASP A 325 24.97 7.98 -8.93
N LEU A 326 24.12 6.95 -8.91
CA LEU A 326 24.31 5.73 -8.12
C LEU A 326 25.47 4.86 -8.65
N SER A 327 26.19 5.31 -9.69
CA SER A 327 27.40 4.64 -10.15
C SER A 327 28.48 4.53 -9.06
N ALA A 328 28.40 5.36 -8.00
CA ALA A 328 29.25 5.30 -6.81
C ALA A 328 28.61 4.57 -5.60
N ALA A 329 27.29 4.67 -5.38
CA ALA A 329 26.62 4.10 -4.21
C ALA A 329 26.11 2.65 -4.40
N GLY A 330 26.12 2.12 -5.63
CA GLY A 330 25.74 0.73 -5.94
C GLY A 330 26.87 -0.15 -6.48
N ASN A 331 27.93 0.41 -7.06
CA ASN A 331 29.00 -0.37 -7.68
C ASN A 331 30.10 -0.75 -6.69
N GLY A 332 29.98 -1.94 -6.08
CA GLY A 332 31.17 -2.71 -5.70
C GLY A 332 31.27 -3.22 -4.26
N GLY A 333 30.24 -3.05 -3.43
CA GLY A 333 30.29 -3.47 -2.02
C GLY A 333 29.39 -4.67 -1.66
N THR A 334 28.27 -4.87 -2.37
CA THR A 334 27.30 -5.91 -2.02
C THR A 334 27.63 -7.24 -2.71
N PRO A 335 27.48 -8.39 -2.01
CA PRO A 335 27.73 -9.70 -2.61
C PRO A 335 26.63 -10.14 -3.60
N PHE A 336 25.67 -9.26 -3.92
CA PHE A 336 24.54 -9.47 -4.81
C PHE A 336 24.13 -8.16 -5.50
N HIS A 337 23.34 -8.27 -6.57
CA HIS A 337 22.77 -7.16 -7.30
C HIS A 337 21.35 -7.47 -7.80
N VAL A 338 20.61 -6.42 -8.17
CA VAL A 338 19.31 -6.53 -8.83
C VAL A 338 19.53 -6.74 -10.32
N GLU A 339 18.86 -7.75 -10.87
CA GLU A 339 18.92 -8.13 -12.28
C GLU A 339 17.63 -7.73 -13.00
N THR A 340 17.74 -7.41 -14.28
CA THR A 340 16.60 -6.98 -15.11
C THR A 340 15.77 -8.16 -15.61
N TRP A 341 14.51 -7.94 -15.96
CA TRP A 341 13.71 -8.89 -16.76
C TRP A 341 13.62 -8.38 -18.20
N PRO A 342 14.49 -8.83 -19.12
CA PRO A 342 14.51 -8.31 -20.49
C PRO A 342 13.22 -8.55 -21.26
N GLU A 343 12.43 -9.53 -20.83
CA GLU A 343 11.15 -9.90 -21.43
C GLU A 343 9.95 -9.14 -20.85
N ALA A 344 10.12 -8.44 -19.72
CA ALA A 344 9.04 -7.71 -19.08
C ALA A 344 8.89 -6.29 -19.64
N ASP A 345 7.65 -5.84 -19.80
CA ASP A 345 7.37 -4.42 -19.95
C ASP A 345 7.87 -3.67 -18.70
N ILE A 346 8.30 -2.42 -18.86
CA ILE A 346 8.76 -1.58 -17.76
C ILE A 346 7.94 -0.30 -17.61
N THR A 347 7.77 0.16 -16.38
CA THR A 347 7.23 1.48 -16.05
C THR A 347 8.21 2.59 -16.46
N ALA A 348 7.77 3.85 -16.44
CA ALA A 348 8.68 4.99 -16.62
C ALA A 348 9.69 5.14 -15.47
N TYR A 349 9.43 4.50 -14.34
CA TYR A 349 10.36 4.37 -13.21
C TYR A 349 11.35 3.20 -13.40
N GLY A 350 11.23 2.45 -14.50
CA GLY A 350 12.09 1.31 -14.81
C GLY A 350 11.74 0.01 -14.08
N TRP A 351 10.56 -0.05 -13.45
CA TRP A 351 10.09 -1.23 -12.72
C TRP A 351 9.45 -2.25 -13.67
N PRO A 352 9.72 -3.56 -13.51
CA PRO A 352 9.11 -4.59 -14.33
C PRO A 352 7.61 -4.73 -14.00
N VAL A 353 6.79 -4.79 -15.04
CA VAL A 353 5.35 -5.01 -14.95
C VAL A 353 5.09 -6.51 -14.91
N LYS A 354 4.80 -7.04 -13.72
CA LYS A 354 4.67 -8.47 -13.43
C LYS A 354 3.47 -8.77 -12.53
N PRO A 355 2.24 -8.69 -13.06
CA PRO A 355 1.01 -8.88 -12.26
C PRO A 355 0.93 -10.26 -11.61
N GLU A 356 1.53 -11.30 -12.21
CA GLU A 356 1.53 -12.65 -11.66
C GLU A 356 2.22 -12.75 -10.29
N TYR A 357 3.12 -11.81 -9.96
CA TYR A 357 3.81 -11.78 -8.67
C TYR A 357 3.01 -11.13 -7.54
N MET A 358 1.85 -10.52 -7.84
CA MET A 358 0.90 -10.12 -6.81
C MET A 358 0.37 -11.34 -6.05
N ALA A 359 0.04 -12.42 -6.78
CA ALA A 359 -0.42 -13.67 -6.20
C ALA A 359 0.68 -14.33 -5.34
N VAL A 360 1.93 -14.31 -5.84
CA VAL A 360 3.12 -14.76 -5.09
C VAL A 360 3.29 -13.97 -3.79
N ALA A 361 3.19 -12.63 -3.83
CA ALA A 361 3.34 -11.79 -2.65
C ALA A 361 2.30 -12.15 -1.57
N LEU A 362 1.02 -12.25 -1.94
CA LEU A 362 -0.06 -12.58 -1.02
C LEU A 362 0.12 -14.00 -0.46
N LYS A 363 0.47 -14.96 -1.31
CA LYS A 363 0.74 -16.34 -0.90
C LYS A 363 1.89 -16.43 0.11
N GLU A 364 3.02 -15.80 -0.18
CA GLU A 364 4.18 -15.78 0.73
C GLU A 364 3.82 -15.17 2.09
N MET A 365 2.99 -14.11 2.12
CA MET A 365 2.52 -13.53 3.38
C MET A 365 1.62 -14.50 4.15
N GLY A 366 0.64 -15.13 3.50
CA GLY A 366 -0.25 -16.09 4.12
C GLY A 366 0.49 -17.32 4.67
N GLU A 367 1.47 -17.85 3.93
CA GLU A 367 2.30 -18.98 4.37
C GLU A 367 3.22 -18.60 5.54
N ARG A 368 3.77 -17.39 5.54
CA ARG A 368 4.74 -16.93 6.56
C ARG A 368 4.07 -16.53 7.88
N TYR A 369 2.85 -16.02 7.83
CA TYR A 369 2.15 -15.47 9.00
C TYR A 369 0.80 -16.15 9.21
N PRO A 370 0.73 -17.24 10.00
CA PRO A 370 -0.52 -17.98 10.23
C PRO A 370 -1.65 -17.16 10.86
N ASN A 371 -1.31 -16.08 11.56
CA ASN A 371 -2.26 -15.14 12.18
C ASN A 371 -2.25 -13.78 11.47
N LEU A 372 -1.99 -13.77 10.15
CA LEU A 372 -1.98 -12.55 9.35
C LEU A 372 -3.34 -11.83 9.53
N PRO A 373 -3.36 -10.57 9.99
CA PRO A 373 -4.57 -9.77 9.98
C PRO A 373 -5.10 -9.61 8.55
N PRO A 374 -6.36 -9.20 8.37
CA PRO A 374 -6.89 -8.83 7.07
C PRO A 374 -5.92 -7.93 6.29
N VAL A 375 -5.70 -8.24 5.02
CA VAL A 375 -4.78 -7.51 4.16
C VAL A 375 -5.52 -6.45 3.38
N ILE A 376 -4.94 -5.27 3.26
CA ILE A 376 -5.38 -4.21 2.35
C ILE A 376 -4.21 -3.83 1.47
N LEU A 377 -4.40 -3.84 0.15
CA LEU A 377 -3.42 -3.28 -0.78
C LEU A 377 -3.52 -1.75 -0.69
N THR A 378 -2.70 -1.15 0.17
CA THR A 378 -2.80 0.27 0.54
C THR A 378 -2.16 1.21 -0.48
N GLU A 379 -1.32 0.68 -1.36
CA GLU A 379 -0.87 1.28 -2.62
C GLU A 379 -0.66 0.19 -3.68
N GLY A 380 -1.15 0.47 -4.87
CA GLY A 380 -0.74 -0.19 -6.10
C GLY A 380 -0.89 0.76 -7.28
N GLY A 381 0.12 0.86 -8.12
CA GLY A 381 0.11 1.82 -9.23
C GLY A 381 1.38 1.78 -10.06
N ALA A 382 1.42 2.58 -11.11
CA ALA A 382 2.57 2.63 -12.00
C ALA A 382 2.74 4.00 -12.66
N SER A 383 3.99 4.45 -12.73
CA SER A 383 4.39 5.60 -13.53
C SER A 383 4.49 5.21 -15.01
N PHE A 384 3.85 6.00 -15.87
CA PHE A 384 3.98 5.90 -17.32
C PHE A 384 3.90 7.30 -17.92
N GLU A 385 4.74 7.59 -18.92
CA GLU A 385 4.64 8.83 -19.67
C GLU A 385 3.22 9.04 -20.21
N ASP A 386 2.64 10.20 -19.90
CA ASP A 386 1.31 10.57 -20.35
C ASP A 386 1.38 11.44 -21.61
N ILE A 387 0.51 11.12 -22.58
CA ILE A 387 0.38 11.89 -23.81
C ILE A 387 -0.93 12.67 -23.73
N ILE A 388 -0.85 14.00 -23.79
CA ILE A 388 -2.03 14.86 -23.83
C ILE A 388 -2.52 14.97 -25.27
N VAL A 389 -3.68 14.38 -25.54
CA VAL A 389 -4.39 14.49 -26.81
C VAL A 389 -5.43 15.62 -26.69
N ARG A 390 -5.61 16.39 -27.77
CA ARG A 390 -6.60 17.48 -27.81
C ARG A 390 -7.52 17.32 -29.01
N ASP A 391 -8.82 17.28 -28.75
CA ASP A 391 -9.82 17.36 -29.81
C ASP A 391 -9.81 18.77 -30.41
N LYS A 392 -9.54 18.88 -31.71
CA LYS A 392 -9.44 20.19 -32.39
C LYS A 392 -10.77 20.94 -32.51
N SER A 393 -11.89 20.23 -32.47
CA SER A 393 -13.23 20.80 -32.63
C SER A 393 -13.83 21.28 -31.32
N THR A 394 -13.61 20.54 -30.22
CA THR A 394 -14.15 20.87 -28.89
C THR A 394 -13.12 21.52 -27.97
N ASN A 395 -11.84 21.47 -28.34
CA ASN A 395 -10.70 21.89 -27.52
C ASN A 395 -10.53 21.06 -26.22
N THR A 396 -11.19 19.91 -26.11
CA THR A 396 -11.15 19.04 -24.93
C THR A 396 -9.82 18.28 -24.86
N LYS A 397 -9.21 18.23 -23.67
CA LYS A 397 -8.00 17.42 -23.38
C LYS A 397 -8.42 15.99 -23.03
N PHE A 398 -7.67 15.00 -23.50
CA PHE A 398 -7.82 13.59 -23.15
C PHE A 398 -6.45 12.94 -22.99
N ILE A 399 -6.31 12.08 -21.99
CA ILE A 399 -5.06 11.38 -21.69
C ILE A 399 -5.39 9.88 -21.69
N PRO A 400 -5.03 9.13 -22.74
CA PRO A 400 -5.50 7.76 -22.95
C PRO A 400 -4.89 6.72 -22.00
N ASP A 401 -3.73 7.01 -21.40
CA ASP A 401 -2.96 6.19 -20.44
C ASP A 401 -3.23 4.68 -20.28
N GLU A 402 -3.44 3.97 -21.39
CA GLU A 402 -3.85 2.56 -21.45
C GLU A 402 -2.89 1.60 -20.72
N ARG A 403 -1.61 1.97 -20.63
CA ARG A 403 -0.59 1.20 -19.91
C ARG A 403 -0.85 1.20 -18.41
N ARG A 404 -1.28 2.34 -17.84
CA ARG A 404 -1.66 2.46 -16.43
C ARG A 404 -2.91 1.67 -16.14
N LEU A 405 -3.94 1.84 -16.97
CA LEU A 405 -5.18 1.05 -16.90
C LEU A 405 -4.86 -0.46 -16.89
N LYS A 406 -4.09 -0.95 -17.87
CA LYS A 406 -3.71 -2.36 -17.96
C LYS A 406 -2.95 -2.83 -16.71
N TYR A 407 -2.01 -2.02 -16.20
CA TYR A 407 -1.29 -2.35 -14.97
C TYR A 407 -2.26 -2.54 -13.80
N LEU A 408 -3.16 -1.58 -13.56
CA LEU A 408 -4.12 -1.64 -12.44
C LEU A 408 -5.06 -2.84 -12.57
N SER A 409 -5.62 -3.04 -13.76
CA SER A 409 -6.54 -4.15 -14.06
C SER A 409 -5.89 -5.51 -13.83
N ASP A 410 -4.70 -5.75 -14.41
CA ASP A 410 -4.04 -7.06 -14.33
C ASP A 410 -3.59 -7.39 -12.89
N HIS A 411 -3.11 -6.39 -12.12
CA HIS A 411 -2.68 -6.62 -10.74
C HIS A 411 -3.86 -6.85 -9.80
N LEU A 412 -4.95 -6.10 -9.97
CA LEU A 412 -6.16 -6.29 -9.18
C LEU A 412 -6.81 -7.65 -9.49
N GLU A 413 -6.87 -8.04 -10.77
CA GLU A 413 -7.33 -9.37 -11.17
C GLU A 413 -6.48 -10.48 -10.52
N ALA A 414 -5.15 -10.37 -10.57
CA ALA A 414 -4.24 -11.33 -9.96
C ALA A 414 -4.47 -11.46 -8.45
N ALA A 415 -4.65 -10.34 -7.74
CA ALA A 415 -4.93 -10.33 -6.30
C ALA A 415 -6.27 -11.01 -5.96
N LEU A 416 -7.34 -10.65 -6.68
CA LEU A 416 -8.69 -11.19 -6.46
C LEU A 416 -8.74 -12.69 -6.75
N ARG A 417 -8.14 -13.14 -7.86
CA ARG A 417 -8.11 -14.57 -8.20
C ARG A 417 -7.27 -15.38 -7.22
N ALA A 418 -6.15 -14.84 -6.75
CA ALA A 418 -5.29 -15.53 -5.81
C ALA A 418 -5.97 -15.77 -4.45
N THR A 419 -6.82 -14.83 -4.01
CA THR A 419 -7.47 -14.85 -2.69
C THR A 419 -8.91 -15.38 -2.71
N ALA A 420 -9.49 -15.57 -3.89
CA ALA A 420 -10.77 -16.26 -4.06
C ALA A 420 -10.71 -17.73 -3.60
N PRO A 421 -11.86 -18.37 -3.28
CA PRO A 421 -11.90 -19.80 -2.92
C PRO A 421 -11.21 -20.70 -3.96
N GLY A 422 -10.27 -21.53 -3.51
CA GLY A 422 -9.45 -22.38 -4.38
C GLY A 422 -8.28 -21.68 -5.07
N GLY A 423 -8.07 -20.39 -4.81
CA GLY A 423 -6.90 -19.62 -5.24
C GLY A 423 -5.65 -19.97 -4.41
N GLU A 424 -4.47 -19.65 -4.95
CA GLU A 424 -3.19 -20.02 -4.33
C GLU A 424 -2.86 -19.28 -3.01
N ALA A 425 -3.59 -18.21 -2.71
CA ALA A 425 -3.51 -17.41 -1.50
C ALA A 425 -4.87 -17.33 -0.78
N GLU A 426 -5.72 -18.36 -0.89
CA GLU A 426 -7.07 -18.40 -0.27
C GLU A 426 -7.07 -18.20 1.26
N SER A 427 -5.92 -18.41 1.92
CA SER A 427 -5.74 -18.14 3.35
C SER A 427 -5.68 -16.65 3.70
N VAL A 428 -5.55 -15.76 2.71
CA VAL A 428 -5.43 -14.32 2.93
C VAL A 428 -6.80 -13.65 2.79
N ASP A 429 -7.27 -13.03 3.87
CA ASP A 429 -8.47 -12.16 3.87
C ASP A 429 -8.11 -10.80 3.26
N LEU A 430 -8.25 -10.66 1.94
CA LEU A 430 -7.99 -9.43 1.21
C LEU A 430 -9.24 -8.53 1.16
N ARG A 431 -9.16 -7.32 1.70
CA ARG A 431 -10.33 -6.44 1.92
C ARG A 431 -10.34 -5.14 1.11
N GLY A 432 -9.29 -4.81 0.37
CA GLY A 432 -9.32 -3.60 -0.45
C GLY A 432 -8.08 -3.35 -1.28
N TYR A 433 -8.23 -2.40 -2.21
CA TYR A 433 -7.20 -1.93 -3.12
C TYR A 433 -7.26 -0.41 -3.25
N TYR A 434 -6.12 0.24 -3.03
CA TYR A 434 -5.96 1.69 -3.15
C TYR A 434 -5.00 2.01 -4.29
N VAL A 435 -5.49 2.71 -5.30
CA VAL A 435 -4.66 3.16 -6.42
C VAL A 435 -3.68 4.22 -5.93
N TRP A 436 -2.39 3.99 -6.16
CA TRP A 436 -1.36 5.03 -6.12
C TRP A 436 -1.23 5.65 -7.52
N SER A 437 -1.74 6.84 -7.76
CA SER A 437 -2.36 7.78 -6.80
C SER A 437 -3.57 8.49 -7.39
N LEU A 438 -4.27 9.30 -6.58
CA LEU A 438 -5.34 10.15 -7.10
C LEU A 438 -4.81 11.18 -8.11
N LEU A 439 -3.74 11.90 -7.76
CA LEU A 439 -3.17 13.02 -8.49
C LEU A 439 -1.74 12.69 -8.93
N ASP A 440 -1.35 13.12 -10.14
CA ASP A 440 0.07 13.36 -10.41
C ASP A 440 0.60 14.31 -9.34
N ASN A 441 1.74 13.96 -8.74
CA ASN A 441 2.22 14.60 -7.52
C ASN A 441 3.75 14.74 -7.53
N PHE A 442 4.31 15.33 -6.48
CA PHE A 442 5.76 15.43 -6.29
C PHE A 442 6.33 14.06 -5.89
N GLU A 443 6.91 13.34 -6.84
CA GLU A 443 7.44 11.98 -6.68
C GLU A 443 8.86 12.00 -6.08
N TRP A 444 8.96 12.56 -4.86
CA TRP A 444 10.17 12.54 -4.04
C TRP A 444 11.40 13.08 -4.82
N SER A 445 12.50 12.33 -4.88
CA SER A 445 13.71 12.76 -5.60
C SER A 445 13.52 12.83 -7.12
N ALA A 446 12.49 12.18 -7.68
CA ALA A 446 12.17 12.23 -9.11
C ALA A 446 11.41 13.51 -9.52
N GLY A 447 10.98 14.34 -8.56
CA GLY A 447 10.23 15.56 -8.83
C GLY A 447 8.90 15.28 -9.55
N TYR A 448 8.56 16.06 -10.56
CA TYR A 448 7.29 15.94 -11.29
C TYR A 448 7.35 15.07 -12.56
N ASN A 449 8.46 14.37 -12.80
CA ASN A 449 8.70 13.62 -14.05
C ASN A 449 8.15 12.18 -14.01
N GLN A 450 7.45 11.80 -12.94
CA GLN A 450 6.94 10.46 -12.72
C GLN A 450 5.44 10.49 -12.42
N PRO A 451 4.57 10.55 -13.44
CA PRO A 451 3.14 10.66 -13.24
C PRO A 451 2.52 9.32 -12.83
N PHE A 452 2.02 9.23 -11.60
CA PHE A 452 1.30 8.06 -11.07
C PHE A 452 -0.22 8.25 -11.03
N GLY A 453 -0.71 9.47 -11.16
CA GLY A 453 -2.10 9.82 -10.85
C GLY A 453 -3.13 9.23 -11.82
N LEU A 454 -4.34 8.99 -11.32
CA LEU A 454 -5.54 8.86 -12.16
C LEU A 454 -5.96 10.21 -12.75
N LEU A 455 -5.63 11.30 -12.07
CA LEU A 455 -5.79 12.67 -12.53
C LEU A 455 -4.43 13.24 -12.90
N HIS A 456 -4.33 13.76 -14.12
CA HIS A 456 -3.18 14.58 -14.50
C HIS A 456 -3.26 15.94 -13.83
N VAL A 457 -2.13 16.45 -13.34
CA VAL A 457 -1.99 17.81 -12.83
C VAL A 457 -1.05 18.59 -13.74
N ASP A 458 -1.58 19.67 -14.32
CA ASP A 458 -0.76 20.66 -15.01
C ASP A 458 -0.10 21.54 -13.93
N PHE A 459 1.18 21.34 -13.63
CA PHE A 459 1.85 22.00 -12.50
C PHE A 459 2.07 23.52 -12.68
N GLU A 460 1.84 24.06 -13.88
CA GLU A 460 1.86 25.50 -14.14
C GLU A 460 0.51 26.16 -13.80
N THR A 461 -0.60 25.51 -14.17
CA THR A 461 -1.96 26.05 -14.03
C THR A 461 -2.76 25.46 -12.88
N LEU A 462 -2.28 24.34 -12.34
CA LEU A 462 -2.90 23.48 -11.34
C LEU A 462 -4.24 22.87 -11.78
N GLU A 463 -4.48 22.78 -13.10
CA GLU A 463 -5.65 22.11 -13.67
C GLU A 463 -5.56 20.60 -13.47
N ARG A 464 -6.66 19.98 -12.99
CA ARG A 464 -6.81 18.52 -12.89
C ARG A 464 -7.54 17.99 -14.12
N THR A 465 -6.93 17.06 -14.86
CA THR A 465 -7.54 16.41 -16.03
C THR A 465 -7.66 14.90 -15.80
N PRO A 466 -8.87 14.32 -15.73
CA PRO A 466 -9.04 12.87 -15.65
C PRO A 466 -8.42 12.13 -16.84
N LYS A 467 -7.69 11.06 -16.54
CA LYS A 467 -7.09 10.14 -17.53
C LYS A 467 -8.06 9.00 -17.89
N ALA A 468 -7.75 8.17 -18.88
CA ALA A 468 -8.59 7.02 -19.20
C ALA A 468 -8.65 6.01 -18.06
N SER A 469 -7.55 5.82 -17.32
CA SER A 469 -7.50 4.99 -16.12
C SER A 469 -8.48 5.46 -15.02
N TYR A 470 -8.73 6.77 -14.90
CA TYR A 470 -9.77 7.32 -14.00
C TYR A 470 -11.16 6.82 -14.41
N PHE A 471 -11.51 6.95 -15.70
CA PHE A 471 -12.83 6.54 -16.19
C PHE A 471 -13.02 5.03 -16.15
N TRP A 472 -11.96 4.25 -16.39
CA TRP A 472 -12.00 2.80 -16.21
C TRP A 472 -12.23 2.41 -14.74
N PHE A 473 -11.56 3.08 -13.81
CA PHE A 473 -11.75 2.78 -12.38
C PHE A 473 -13.15 3.19 -11.90
N GLN A 474 -13.70 4.28 -12.44
CA GLN A 474 -15.11 4.67 -12.27
C GLN A 474 -16.05 3.57 -12.78
N GLU A 475 -15.85 3.08 -13.99
CA GLU A 475 -16.66 2.00 -14.59
C GLU A 475 -16.60 0.71 -13.75
N LEU A 476 -15.42 0.35 -13.23
CA LEU A 476 -15.24 -0.81 -12.36
C LEU A 476 -16.08 -0.69 -11.07
N ILE A 477 -16.06 0.48 -10.44
CA ILE A 477 -16.84 0.78 -9.23
C ILE A 477 -18.34 0.69 -9.53
N GLU A 478 -18.79 1.31 -10.63
CA GLU A 478 -20.20 1.30 -11.04
C GLU A 478 -20.70 -0.13 -11.33
N GLU A 479 -19.93 -0.93 -12.08
CA GLU A 479 -20.28 -2.33 -12.38
C GLU A 479 -20.33 -3.20 -11.12
N ARG A 480 -19.41 -2.99 -10.17
CA ARG A 480 -19.42 -3.69 -8.87
C ARG A 480 -20.68 -3.33 -8.07
N ASP A 481 -21.04 -2.05 -8.02
CA ASP A 481 -22.20 -1.59 -7.26
C ASP A 481 -23.51 -2.09 -7.89
N LEU A 482 -23.59 -2.12 -9.23
CA LEU A 482 -24.70 -2.72 -9.97
C LEU A 482 -24.82 -4.23 -9.69
N ALA A 483 -23.71 -4.97 -9.67
CA ALA A 483 -23.70 -6.39 -9.35
C ALA A 483 -24.15 -6.66 -7.91
N ALA A 484 -23.70 -5.85 -6.96
CA ALA A 484 -24.10 -5.92 -5.55
C ALA A 484 -25.60 -5.63 -5.38
N ALA A 485 -26.12 -4.57 -6.02
CA ALA A 485 -27.53 -4.21 -5.98
C ALA A 485 -28.43 -5.30 -6.59
N ALA A 486 -28.02 -5.89 -7.71
CA ALA A 486 -28.74 -7.00 -8.33
C ALA A 486 -28.81 -8.22 -7.39
N THR A 487 -27.70 -8.56 -6.74
CA THR A 487 -27.64 -9.68 -5.78
C THR A 487 -28.55 -9.45 -4.59
N ALA A 488 -28.58 -8.23 -4.04
CA ALA A 488 -29.46 -7.86 -2.93
C ALA A 488 -30.94 -7.94 -3.32
N ALA A 489 -31.31 -7.43 -4.50
CA ALA A 489 -32.68 -7.48 -4.99
C ALA A 489 -33.18 -8.91 -5.21
N ILE A 490 -32.32 -9.80 -5.74
CA ILE A 490 -32.64 -11.23 -5.88
C ILE A 490 -32.87 -11.86 -4.50
N ALA A 491 -31.98 -11.60 -3.53
CA ALA A 491 -32.12 -12.15 -2.18
C ALA A 491 -33.42 -11.69 -1.50
N GLU A 492 -33.81 -10.43 -1.66
CA GLU A 492 -35.07 -9.89 -1.15
C GLU A 492 -36.29 -10.56 -1.80
N ALA A 493 -36.28 -10.70 -3.14
CA ALA A 493 -37.38 -11.33 -3.88
C ALA A 493 -37.57 -12.81 -3.53
N VAL A 494 -36.46 -13.54 -3.30
CA VAL A 494 -36.48 -14.93 -2.83
C VAL A 494 -37.03 -15.02 -1.41
N ALA A 495 -36.62 -14.12 -0.51
CA ALA A 495 -37.12 -14.09 0.87
C ALA A 495 -38.61 -13.71 0.95
N GLY A 496 -39.08 -12.84 0.05
CA GLY A 496 -40.48 -12.43 -0.06
C GLY A 496 -41.41 -13.48 -0.69
N GLY A 497 -40.86 -14.51 -1.33
CA GLY A 497 -41.64 -15.51 -2.08
C GLY A 497 -42.19 -14.98 -3.40
N ASP A 498 -41.68 -13.84 -3.88
CA ASP A 498 -42.10 -13.18 -5.12
C ASP A 498 -41.48 -13.83 -6.37
N VAL A 499 -40.46 -14.69 -6.20
CA VAL A 499 -39.74 -15.36 -7.28
C VAL A 499 -39.38 -16.80 -6.88
N GLU A 500 -39.75 -17.79 -7.70
CA GLU A 500 -39.17 -19.14 -7.65
C GLU A 500 -37.81 -19.13 -8.39
N VAL A 501 -36.74 -19.53 -7.71
CA VAL A 501 -35.41 -19.68 -8.35
C VAL A 501 -35.39 -20.98 -9.13
N ASP A 502 -35.61 -20.88 -10.44
CA ASP A 502 -35.42 -22.01 -11.36
C ASP A 502 -33.93 -22.08 -11.73
N VAL A 503 -33.19 -23.01 -11.14
CA VAL A 503 -31.79 -23.26 -11.50
C VAL A 503 -31.78 -23.92 -12.86
N LEU A 504 -31.44 -23.17 -13.91
CA LEU A 504 -31.24 -23.74 -15.25
C LEU A 504 -30.19 -24.86 -15.16
N GLY A 505 -30.65 -26.07 -15.42
CA GLY A 505 -29.98 -27.32 -15.09
C GLY A 505 -28.52 -27.42 -15.50
N THR A 506 -27.70 -27.91 -14.59
CA THR A 506 -26.40 -28.51 -14.89
C THR A 506 -26.63 -29.86 -15.57
N ASP A 507 -26.97 -29.84 -16.86
CA ASP A 507 -27.03 -31.04 -17.68
C ASP A 507 -25.71 -31.18 -18.48
N VAL A 508 -24.63 -31.42 -17.74
CA VAL A 508 -23.39 -32.00 -18.28
C VAL A 508 -22.82 -32.91 -17.21
N LEU A 509 -23.21 -34.18 -17.26
CA LEU A 509 -22.36 -35.37 -17.18
C LEU A 509 -23.28 -36.60 -17.18
N GLY A 510 -23.26 -37.32 -18.30
CA GLY A 510 -24.11 -38.48 -18.54
C GLY A 510 -23.91 -39.58 -17.49
N THR A 511 -25.02 -40.02 -16.91
CA THR A 511 -25.09 -41.29 -16.21
C THR A 511 -25.58 -42.36 -17.18
N ASP A 512 -24.67 -43.26 -17.54
CA ASP A 512 -25.00 -44.50 -18.24
C ASP A 512 -26.00 -45.33 -17.43
N ALA A 513 -27.04 -45.77 -18.15
CA ALA A 513 -28.08 -46.63 -17.65
C ALA A 513 -27.53 -48.02 -17.30
N VAL A 514 -27.79 -48.48 -16.07
CA VAL A 514 -27.76 -49.89 -15.71
C VAL A 514 -29.11 -50.28 -15.14
N GLY A 515 -29.82 -51.13 -15.90
CA GLY A 515 -30.45 -52.32 -15.34
C GLY A 515 -31.83 -52.16 -14.71
N SER A 516 -32.85 -52.38 -15.54
CA SER A 516 -34.18 -52.86 -15.16
C SER A 516 -34.18 -54.01 -14.16
N GLY A 517 -35.09 -53.98 -13.18
CA GLY A 517 -35.42 -55.16 -12.37
C GLY A 517 -36.43 -54.89 -11.25
N VAL A 518 -37.72 -54.92 -11.58
CA VAL A 518 -38.83 -55.03 -10.62
C VAL A 518 -39.01 -56.51 -10.26
N VAL A 519 -39.02 -56.88 -8.96
CA VAL A 519 -39.91 -57.92 -8.39
C VAL A 519 -40.13 -57.68 -6.88
N ASP A 520 -41.41 -57.74 -6.49
CA ASP A 520 -42.02 -57.77 -5.16
C ASP A 520 -41.40 -58.74 -4.11
N GLY A 521 -41.66 -58.47 -2.83
CA GLY A 521 -41.64 -59.53 -1.80
C GLY A 521 -41.64 -59.04 -0.35
N ALA A 522 -42.74 -59.31 0.36
CA ALA A 522 -43.05 -58.92 1.73
C ALA A 522 -42.27 -59.67 2.85
N SER A 523 -42.44 -59.13 4.07
CA SER A 523 -42.56 -59.78 5.39
C SER A 523 -41.35 -59.81 6.35
N ASP A 524 -41.65 -59.23 7.53
CA ASP A 524 -41.37 -59.66 8.92
C ASP A 524 -39.98 -60.12 9.36
N GLY A 525 -39.56 -59.59 10.53
CA GLY A 525 -38.85 -60.39 11.52
C GLY A 525 -37.67 -59.72 12.23
N ASP A 526 -37.92 -59.30 13.46
CA ASP A 526 -37.07 -59.44 14.66
C ASP A 526 -35.64 -58.85 14.76
N VAL A 527 -35.54 -57.95 15.74
CA VAL A 527 -34.45 -57.56 16.67
C VAL A 527 -33.90 -58.81 17.42
N PRO A 528 -32.71 -58.88 18.13
CA PRO A 528 -31.74 -57.86 18.56
C PRO A 528 -30.22 -58.19 18.47
N ALA A 529 -29.43 -57.13 18.71
CA ALA A 529 -28.25 -56.98 19.60
C ALA A 529 -27.08 -58.00 19.64
N LEU A 530 -25.86 -57.44 19.60
CA LEU A 530 -24.77 -57.51 20.61
C LEU A 530 -23.42 -57.29 19.88
N GLY A 531 -22.68 -56.23 20.22
CA GLY A 531 -21.47 -56.33 21.05
C GLY A 531 -20.27 -55.79 20.24
N ALA A 532 -19.73 -54.63 20.62
CA ALA A 532 -18.56 -54.46 21.48
C ALA A 532 -17.20 -54.65 20.74
N SER A 533 -16.44 -53.55 20.72
CA SER A 533 -14.97 -53.40 20.68
C SER A 533 -14.18 -54.07 19.56
N ALA A 534 -13.52 -53.26 18.72
CA ALA A 534 -12.17 -52.73 18.99
C ALA A 534 -11.94 -51.45 18.17
#